data_AF-A0A398DEV2-F1
#
_entry.id   AF-A0A398DEV2-F1
#
_cell.length_a   1.000
_cell.length_b   1.000
_cell.length_c   1.000
_cell.angle_alpha   90.00
_cell.angle_beta   90.00
_cell.angle_gamma   90.00
#
_symmetry.space_group_name_H-M   'P 1'
#
loop_
_entity.id
_entity.type
_entity.pdbx_description
1 polymer ?
#
loop_
_entity_poly.entity_id
_entity_poly.type
_entity_poly.pdbx_seq_one_letter_code
_entity_poly.pdbx_strand_id
1 'polypeptide(L)'
;MATGRCMMSASETLAIRITPELKERLENMAKSCRRSKAWVVSRALQLYLEDLEDVEVADSRVMDTSDEILSVDEFHKRHGL
;
A
#
# COMPACT_ATOMS: atom_id res chain seq x y z
N MET A 1 40.30 -17.54 -0.18
CA MET A 1 39.77 -16.26 0.34
C MET A 1 38.43 -16.00 -0.34
N ALA A 2 37.33 -16.41 0.27
CA ALA A 2 35.98 -16.18 -0.25
C ALA A 2 35.40 -14.97 0.49
N THR A 3 35.05 -13.93 -0.26
CA THR A 3 34.47 -12.70 0.26
C THR A 3 33.13 -12.98 0.92
N GLY A 4 33.04 -12.70 2.22
CA GLY A 4 31.80 -12.72 2.97
C GLY A 4 30.83 -11.70 2.38
N ARG A 5 29.73 -12.20 1.82
CA ARG A 5 28.61 -11.38 1.36
C ARG A 5 27.91 -10.85 2.61
N CYS A 6 28.26 -9.63 3.03
CA CYS A 6 27.54 -8.92 4.07
C CYS A 6 26.12 -8.67 3.56
N MET A 7 25.15 -9.35 4.16
CA MET A 7 23.74 -9.22 3.85
C MET A 7 23.29 -7.89 4.46
N MET A 8 23.40 -6.80 3.69
CA MET A 8 23.00 -5.47 4.11
C MET A 8 21.50 -5.47 4.39
N SER A 9 21.10 -5.00 5.57
CA SER A 9 19.71 -4.65 5.86
C SER A 9 19.25 -3.62 4.83
N ALA A 10 18.39 -4.03 3.89
CA ALA A 10 18.00 -3.22 2.74
C ALA A 10 16.99 -2.12 3.16
N SER A 11 17.51 -1.08 3.83
CA SER A 11 16.77 0.16 4.04
C SER A 11 17.35 1.23 3.13
N GLU A 12 16.54 1.76 2.22
CA GLU A 12 16.91 2.87 1.35
C GLU A 12 16.41 4.20 1.91
N THR A 13 17.16 5.27 1.69
CA THR A 13 16.77 6.62 2.12
C THR A 13 16.18 7.39 0.95
N LEU A 14 14.95 7.87 1.10
CA LEU A 14 14.26 8.69 0.12
C LEU A 14 14.14 10.13 0.63
N ALA A 15 14.68 11.10 -0.12
CA ALA A 15 14.56 12.52 0.17
C ALA A 15 13.46 13.15 -0.72
N ILE A 16 12.36 13.59 -0.11
CA ILE A 16 11.25 14.26 -0.80
C ILE A 16 11.02 15.66 -0.25
N ARG A 17 10.58 16.57 -1.12
CA ARG A 17 10.10 17.89 -0.70
C ARG A 17 8.62 17.78 -0.34
N ILE A 18 8.27 18.31 0.82
CA ILE A 18 6.90 18.37 1.32
C ILE A 18 6.59 19.79 1.78
N THR A 19 5.31 20.16 1.77
CA THR A 19 4.87 21.47 2.27
C THR A 19 5.00 21.52 3.80
N PRO A 20 5.13 22.72 4.40
CA PRO A 20 5.23 22.84 5.86
C PRO A 20 3.99 22.29 6.59
N GLU A 21 2.80 22.42 6.01
CA GLU A 21 1.56 21.89 6.57
C GLU A 21 1.57 20.36 6.60
N LEU A 22 2.09 19.72 5.55
CA LEU A 22 2.19 18.26 5.50
C LEU A 22 3.21 17.75 6.53
N LYS A 23 4.31 18.47 6.72
CA LYS A 23 5.31 18.16 7.76
C LYS A 23 4.68 18.20 9.16
N GLU A 24 3.89 19.22 9.46
CA GLU A 24 3.22 19.37 10.77
C GLU A 24 2.22 18.23 11.01
N ARG A 25 1.39 17.91 10.02
CA ARG A 25 0.46 16.77 10.09
C ARG A 25 1.19 15.46 10.36
N LEU A 26 2.33 15.24 9.69
CA LEU A 26 3.13 14.04 9.85
C LEU A 26 3.77 13.95 11.23
N GLU A 27 4.20 15.09 11.81
CA GLU A 27 4.71 15.15 13.18
C GLU A 27 3.63 14.85 14.21
N ASN A 28 2.42 15.39 14.04
CA ASN A 28 1.31 15.13 14.94
C ASN A 28 0.86 13.65 14.89
N MET A 29 0.81 13.08 13.69
CA MET A 29 0.47 11.66 13.50
C MET A 29 1.56 10.73 14.06
N ALA A 30 2.84 11.04 13.87
CA ALA A 30 3.93 10.27 14.45
C ALA A 30 3.86 10.26 15.99
N LYS A 31 3.54 11.41 16.60
CA LYS A 31 3.33 11.54 18.05
C LYS A 31 2.14 10.71 18.54
N SER A 32 0.99 10.79 17.88
CA SER A 32 -0.22 10.04 18.29
C SER A 32 0.00 8.52 18.21
N CYS A 33 0.71 8.06 17.17
CA CYS A 33 0.99 6.64 16.95
C CYS A 33 2.18 6.12 17.78
N ARG A 34 2.93 7.00 18.49
CA ARG A 34 4.22 6.69 19.14
C ARG A 34 5.21 6.02 18.18
N ARG A 35 5.24 6.46 16.93
CA ARG A 35 6.13 5.93 15.87
C ARG A 35 7.02 7.03 15.30
N SER A 36 8.06 6.63 14.57
CA SER A 36 8.91 7.59 13.88
C SER A 36 8.20 8.16 12.64
N LYS A 37 8.60 9.37 12.24
CA LYS A 37 8.12 9.99 11.00
C LYS A 37 8.37 9.11 9.78
N ALA A 38 9.56 8.51 9.71
CA ALA A 38 9.94 7.59 8.64
C ALA A 38 8.99 6.39 8.57
N TRP A 39 8.62 5.80 9.71
CA TRP A 39 7.67 4.69 9.74
C TRP A 39 6.29 5.09 9.19
N VAL A 40 5.80 6.28 9.56
CA VAL A 40 4.52 6.79 9.05
C VAL A 40 4.58 7.01 7.54
N VAL A 41 5.65 7.60 7.02
CA VAL A 41 5.86 7.80 5.57
C VAL A 41 5.91 6.45 4.84
N SER A 42 6.72 5.52 5.32
CA SER A 42 6.84 4.18 4.71
C SER A 42 5.51 3.45 4.70
N ARG A 43 4.75 3.52 5.80
CA ARG A 43 3.44 2.85 5.89
C ARG A 43 2.41 3.51 4.98
N ALA A 44 2.39 4.84 4.91
CA ALA A 44 1.49 5.56 4.01
C ALA A 44 1.80 5.25 2.54
N LEU A 45 3.07 5.14 2.16
CA LEU A 45 3.48 4.76 0.81
C LEU A 45 3.07 3.32 0.47
N GLN A 46 3.25 2.37 1.40
CA GLN A 46 2.79 0.98 1.20
C GLN A 46 1.29 0.92 0.94
N LEU A 47 0.49 1.54 1.83
CA LEU A 47 -0.96 1.54 1.68
C LEU A 47 -1.41 2.23 0.39
N TYR A 48 -0.77 3.33 0.02
CA TYR A 48 -1.11 4.03 -1.22
C TYR A 48 -0.78 3.20 -2.47
N LEU A 49 0.31 2.44 -2.46
CA LEU A 49 0.63 1.52 -3.55
C LEU A 49 -0.34 0.34 -3.61
N GLU A 50 -0.68 -0.25 -2.46
CA GLU A 50 -1.70 -1.31 -2.36
C GLU A 50 -3.05 -0.82 -2.93
N ASP A 51 -3.49 0.39 -2.56
CA ASP A 51 -4.74 0.98 -3.08
C ASP A 51 -4.71 1.18 -4.60
N LEU A 52 -3.56 1.57 -5.17
CA LEU A 52 -3.40 1.73 -6.63
C LEU A 52 -3.40 0.38 -7.35
N GLU A 53 -2.76 -0.64 -6.77
CA GLU A 53 -2.75 -2.00 -7.31
C GLU A 53 -4.16 -2.60 -7.31
N ASP A 54 -4.94 -2.37 -6.25
CA ASP A 54 -6.34 -2.83 -6.16
C ASP A 54 -7.21 -2.21 -7.27
N VAL A 55 -7.01 -0.93 -7.59
CA VAL A 55 -7.71 -0.26 -8.70
C VAL A 55 -7.36 -0.90 -10.04
N GLU A 56 -6.07 -1.14 -10.29
CA GLU A 56 -5.62 -1.76 -11.54
C GLU A 56 -6.18 -3.18 -11.71
N VAL A 57 -6.23 -3.96 -10.63
CA VAL A 57 -6.84 -5.29 -10.61
C VAL A 57 -8.34 -5.22 -10.88
N ALA A 58 -9.03 -4.24 -10.29
CA ALA A 58 -10.45 -4.03 -10.53
C ALA A 58 -10.73 -3.69 -12.00
N ASP A 59 -9.98 -2.75 -12.58
CA ASP A 59 -10.11 -2.37 -13.99
C ASP A 59 -9.80 -3.54 -14.92
N SER A 60 -8.75 -4.31 -14.62
CA SER A 60 -8.40 -5.51 -15.38
C SER A 60 -9.54 -6.53 -15.40
N ARG A 61 -10.19 -6.77 -14.25
CA ARG A 61 -11.35 -7.68 -14.16
C ARG A 61 -12.59 -7.14 -14.87
N VAL A 62 -12.85 -5.83 -14.81
CA VAL A 62 -13.97 -5.21 -15.51
C VAL A 62 -13.82 -5.32 -17.03
N MET A 63 -12.59 -5.22 -17.54
CA MET A 63 -12.29 -5.31 -18.97
C MET A 63 -12.19 -6.75 -19.48
N ASP A 64 -12.06 -7.75 -18.59
CA ASP A 64 -12.03 -9.15 -18.98
C ASP A 64 -13.43 -9.66 -19.33
N THR A 65 -13.73 -9.69 -20.64
CA THR A 65 -15.00 -10.21 -21.17
C THR A 65 -15.19 -11.72 -21.01
N SER A 66 -14.17 -12.45 -20.53
CA SER A 66 -14.24 -13.90 -20.31
C SER A 66 -14.74 -14.28 -18.90
N ASP A 67 -14.80 -13.32 -17.98
CA ASP A 67 -15.24 -13.57 -16.61
C ASP A 67 -16.76 -13.74 -16.51
N GLU A 68 -17.19 -14.69 -15.66
CA GLU A 68 -18.60 -14.96 -15.39
C GLU A 68 -19.21 -13.79 -14.62
N ILE A 69 -20.13 -13.06 -15.24
CA ILE A 69 -20.90 -12.01 -14.56
C ILE A 69 -21.99 -12.67 -13.73
N LEU A 70 -21.89 -12.49 -12.40
CA LEU A 70 -22.88 -12.99 -11.44
C LEU A 70 -23.83 -11.87 -11.02
N SER A 71 -25.14 -12.16 -11.01
CA SER A 71 -26.09 -11.28 -10.34
C SER A 71 -25.93 -11.36 -8.81
N VAL A 72 -26.39 -10.32 -8.11
CA VAL A 72 -26.36 -10.29 -6.63
C VAL A 72 -27.08 -11.50 -6.02
N ASP A 73 -28.21 -11.91 -6.61
CA ASP A 73 -28.98 -13.07 -6.15
C ASP A 73 -28.22 -14.40 -6.34
N GLU A 74 -27.49 -14.55 -7.44
CA GLU A 74 -26.66 -15.73 -7.71
C GLU A 74 -25.42 -15.77 -6.80
N PHE A 75 -24.83 -14.61 -6.53
CA PHE A 75 -23.70 -14.47 -5.62
C PHE A 75 -24.07 -14.91 -4.19
N HIS A 76 -25.18 -14.40 -3.64
CA HIS A 76 -25.68 -14.79 -2.32
C HIS A 76 -25.97 -16.30 -2.23
N LYS A 77 -26.64 -16.86 -3.25
CA LYS A 77 -26.91 -18.31 -3.30
C LYS A 77 -25.63 -19.15 -3.38
N ARG A 78 -24.62 -18.71 -4.13
CA ARG A 78 -23.35 -19.45 -4.33
C ARG A 78 -22.45 -19.41 -3.11
N HIS A 79 -22.43 -18.28 -2.38
CA HIS A 79 -21.50 -18.05 -1.27
C HIS A 79 -22.15 -18.11 0.13
N GLY A 80 -23.46 -18.35 0.22
CA GLY A 80 -24.16 -18.53 1.49
C GLY A 80 -24.29 -17.24 2.31
N LEU A 81 -24.42 -16.11 1.62
CA LEU A 81 -24.61 -14.77 2.20
C LEU A 81 -26.08 -14.35 2.14
#